data_AF-A0A2N3RAS9-F1
#
_entry.id   AF-A0A2N3RAS9-F1
#
_cell.length_a   1.000
_cell.length_b   1.000
_cell.length_c   1.000
_cell.angle_alpha   90.00
_cell.angle_beta   90.00
_cell.angle_gamma   90.00
#
_symmetry.space_group_name_H-M   'P 1'
#
loop_
_entity.id
_entity.type
_entity.pdbx_description
1 polymer ?
#
loop_
_entity_poly.entity_id
_entity_poly.type
_entity_poly.pdbx_seq_one_letter_code
_entity_poly.pdbx_strand_id
1 'polypeptide(L)'
;MLQPKSASPKHPAPAIVFAHGGNTNKEKSDDFQIEWARRGFVVVSFDLYGHGESEILNDQEWLVNGRGLYDTVEYLTSLPFVDADRIGVSGHSRGGNTIHESILIDNKRQHPLIKTVLDVSRDPVYKDNETAAFGYIPGKTNVVEAAKKNTNGKYFNYYRERTVGVLAGKYDDYSFKEKDTSTGKIKPNP
;
A
#
# COMPACT_ATOMS: atom_id res chain seq x y z
N MET A 1 6.04 15.32 3.06
CA MET A 1 4.66 15.70 2.65
C MET A 1 4.72 16.75 1.56
N LEU A 2 3.89 16.60 0.53
CA LEU A 2 3.68 17.59 -0.52
C LEU A 2 2.25 18.13 -0.42
N GLN A 3 2.12 19.43 -0.19
CA GLN A 3 0.83 20.12 -0.14
C GLN A 3 0.67 20.98 -1.40
N PRO A 4 -0.38 20.78 -2.20
CA PRO A 4 -0.65 21.62 -3.36
C PRO A 4 -1.11 23.00 -2.91
N LYS A 5 -0.78 24.05 -3.67
CA LYS A 5 -1.17 25.44 -3.35
C LYS A 5 -2.69 25.64 -3.22
N SER A 6 -3.49 24.77 -3.83
CA SER A 6 -4.95 24.79 -3.76
C SER A 6 -5.51 24.26 -2.44
N ALA A 7 -4.75 23.41 -1.70
CA ALA A 7 -5.20 22.83 -0.45
C ALA A 7 -5.13 23.86 0.69
N SER A 8 -6.27 24.16 1.28
CA SER A 8 -6.40 25.09 2.40
C SER A 8 -7.56 24.68 3.32
N PRO A 9 -7.67 25.23 4.53
CA PRO A 9 -8.83 24.95 5.39
C PRO A 9 -10.19 25.29 4.77
N LYS A 10 -10.23 26.26 3.84
CA LYS A 10 -11.46 26.63 3.11
C LYS A 10 -11.73 25.73 1.90
N HIS A 11 -10.69 25.11 1.37
CA HIS A 11 -10.73 24.22 0.22
C HIS A 11 -9.89 22.97 0.53
N PRO A 12 -10.37 22.07 1.40
CA PRO A 12 -9.66 20.85 1.72
C PRO A 12 -9.48 19.99 0.46
N ALA A 13 -8.31 19.36 0.33
CA ALA A 13 -7.96 18.57 -0.85
C ALA A 13 -8.03 17.06 -0.54
N PRO A 14 -8.31 16.22 -1.55
CA PRO A 14 -8.13 14.78 -1.41
C PRO A 14 -6.67 14.46 -1.09
N ALA A 15 -6.43 13.36 -0.39
CA ALA A 15 -5.09 12.98 0.04
C ALA A 15 -4.70 11.57 -0.40
N ILE A 16 -3.40 11.35 -0.59
CA ILE A 16 -2.79 10.07 -0.92
C ILE A 16 -1.69 9.79 0.09
N VAL A 17 -1.76 8.64 0.76
CA VAL A 17 -0.62 8.08 1.50
C VAL A 17 0.12 7.10 0.61
N PHE A 18 1.43 7.26 0.47
CA PHE A 18 2.27 6.33 -0.28
C PHE A 18 3.24 5.59 0.65
N ALA A 19 3.24 4.25 0.56
CA ALA A 19 4.16 3.39 1.29
C ALA A 19 5.24 2.80 0.36
N HIS A 20 6.50 2.97 0.74
CA HIS A 20 7.64 2.49 -0.04
C HIS A 20 7.87 0.97 0.09
N GLY A 21 8.76 0.44 -0.75
CA GLY A 21 9.15 -0.97 -0.78
C GLY A 21 10.07 -1.43 0.36
N GLY A 22 10.43 -2.72 0.35
CA GLY A 22 11.07 -3.38 1.50
C GLY A 22 12.52 -3.01 1.81
N ASN A 23 13.23 -2.34 0.90
CA ASN A 23 14.65 -1.97 1.05
C ASN A 23 14.89 -0.50 0.70
N THR A 24 13.87 0.33 0.87
CA THR A 24 13.87 1.74 0.46
C THR A 24 13.34 2.61 1.61
N ASN A 25 13.21 3.91 1.33
CA ASN A 25 12.69 4.95 2.22
C ASN A 25 11.69 5.85 1.45
N LYS A 26 11.11 6.83 2.14
CA LYS A 26 10.06 7.73 1.66
C LYS A 26 10.45 8.55 0.43
N GLU A 27 11.74 8.83 0.22
CA GLU A 27 12.25 9.63 -0.91
C GLU A 27 12.34 8.85 -2.23
N LYS A 28 12.37 7.51 -2.19
CA LYS A 28 12.64 6.67 -3.38
C LYS A 28 11.58 6.78 -4.49
N SER A 29 10.36 7.20 -4.14
CA SER A 29 9.21 7.27 -5.06
C SER A 29 8.66 8.69 -5.18
N ASP A 30 9.53 9.70 -5.08
CA ASP A 30 9.14 11.12 -5.16
C ASP A 30 8.51 11.48 -6.52
N ASP A 31 8.84 10.75 -7.57
CA ASP A 31 8.28 10.94 -8.93
C ASP A 31 6.76 10.80 -8.96
N PHE A 32 6.20 9.72 -8.40
CA PHE A 32 4.75 9.55 -8.28
C PHE A 32 4.14 10.64 -7.39
N GLN A 33 4.81 10.95 -6.27
CA GLN A 33 4.30 11.88 -5.28
C GLN A 33 4.19 13.30 -5.84
N ILE A 34 5.23 13.75 -6.56
CA ILE A 34 5.26 15.06 -7.19
C ILE A 34 4.14 15.17 -8.22
N GLU A 35 3.95 14.15 -9.05
CA GLU A 35 2.91 14.17 -10.08
C GLU A 35 1.48 14.16 -9.49
N TRP A 36 1.25 13.45 -8.40
CA TRP A 36 -0.02 13.52 -7.66
C TRP A 36 -0.21 14.88 -6.99
N ALA A 37 0.81 15.44 -6.35
CA ALA A 37 0.73 16.76 -5.75
C ALA A 37 0.41 17.84 -6.80
N ARG A 38 1.04 17.78 -7.98
CA ARG A 38 0.75 18.66 -9.13
C ARG A 38 -0.71 18.55 -9.63
N ARG A 39 -1.36 17.41 -9.39
CA ARG A 39 -2.78 17.15 -9.72
C ARG A 39 -3.75 17.53 -8.60
N GLY A 40 -3.27 18.15 -7.52
CA GLY A 40 -4.11 18.72 -6.48
C GLY A 40 -4.37 17.79 -5.30
N PHE A 41 -3.60 16.72 -5.13
CA PHE A 41 -3.67 15.85 -3.95
C PHE A 41 -2.68 16.32 -2.88
N VAL A 42 -3.07 16.25 -1.61
CA VAL A 42 -2.10 16.25 -0.50
C VAL A 42 -1.42 14.89 -0.50
N VAL A 43 -0.10 14.84 -0.60
CA VAL A 43 0.62 13.56 -0.69
C VAL A 43 1.56 13.41 0.50
N VAL A 44 1.45 12.28 1.20
CA VAL A 44 2.33 11.92 2.30
C VAL A 44 2.98 10.58 2.02
N SER A 45 4.29 10.58 1.87
CA SER A 45 5.11 9.39 2.10
C SER A 45 5.68 9.44 3.51
N PHE A 46 5.89 8.26 4.05
CA PHE A 46 6.44 8.02 5.38
C PHE A 46 7.42 6.86 5.28
N ASP A 47 8.35 6.79 6.21
CA ASP A 47 9.22 5.62 6.34
C ASP A 47 8.46 4.52 7.10
N LEU A 48 8.46 3.30 6.58
CA LEU A 48 7.92 2.16 7.31
C LEU A 48 8.68 1.99 8.63
N TYR A 49 8.03 1.47 9.67
CA TYR A 49 8.72 1.16 10.93
C TYR A 49 10.03 0.37 10.70
N GLY A 50 11.12 0.85 11.31
CA GLY A 50 12.48 0.30 11.17
C GLY A 50 13.18 0.60 9.84
N HIS A 51 12.65 1.49 9.01
CA HIS A 51 13.27 1.95 7.77
C HIS A 51 13.56 3.45 7.82
N GLY A 52 14.49 3.91 6.97
CA GLY A 52 14.76 5.33 6.77
C GLY A 52 15.02 6.07 8.09
N GLU A 53 14.20 7.08 8.36
CA GLU A 53 14.26 7.89 9.58
C GLU A 53 13.31 7.41 10.69
N SER A 54 12.53 6.35 10.46
CA SER A 54 11.62 5.78 11.46
C SER A 54 12.33 4.82 12.41
N GLU A 55 11.90 4.82 13.66
CA GLU A 55 12.49 4.03 14.73
C GLU A 55 12.39 2.53 14.46
N ILE A 56 13.40 1.80 14.92
CA ILE A 56 13.36 0.34 14.96
C ILE A 56 12.49 -0.07 16.15
N LEU A 57 11.33 -0.66 15.86
CA LEU A 57 10.44 -1.23 16.87
C LEU A 57 10.85 -2.67 17.21
N ASN A 58 10.37 -3.18 18.34
CA ASN A 58 10.55 -4.59 18.67
C ASN A 58 9.68 -5.50 17.77
N ASP A 59 10.00 -6.79 17.75
CA ASP A 59 9.36 -7.80 16.90
C ASP A 59 7.85 -7.98 17.14
N GLN A 60 7.30 -7.47 18.25
CA GLN A 60 5.86 -7.55 18.53
C GLN A 60 5.08 -6.39 17.90
N GLU A 61 5.74 -5.28 17.63
CA GLU A 61 5.09 -4.03 17.20
C GLU A 61 5.27 -3.74 15.71
N TRP A 62 6.18 -4.44 15.02
CA TRP A 62 6.52 -4.17 13.62
C TRP A 62 5.37 -4.35 12.61
N LEU A 63 4.23 -4.95 13.00
CA LEU A 63 3.01 -5.09 12.17
C LEU A 63 1.87 -4.16 12.59
N VAL A 64 2.02 -3.47 13.72
CA VAL A 64 0.97 -2.61 14.27
C VAL A 64 0.69 -1.47 13.29
N ASN A 65 -0.59 -1.06 13.19
CA ASN A 65 -1.05 0.06 12.38
C ASN A 65 -0.57 0.04 10.91
N GLY A 66 -0.43 -1.14 10.32
CA GLY A 66 0.06 -1.30 8.95
C GLY A 66 1.46 -0.73 8.75
N ARG A 67 2.32 -0.88 9.77
CA ARG A 67 3.73 -0.42 9.79
C ARG A 67 3.89 1.09 9.63
N GLY A 68 2.91 1.87 10.11
CA GLY A 68 2.89 3.32 9.98
C GLY A 68 1.93 3.85 8.92
N LEU A 69 1.43 3.00 8.00
CA LEU A 69 0.49 3.46 6.96
C LEU A 69 -0.81 3.97 7.59
N TYR A 70 -1.38 3.21 8.52
CA TYR A 70 -2.65 3.57 9.12
C TYR A 70 -2.51 4.76 10.06
N ASP A 71 -1.41 4.88 10.81
CA ASP A 71 -1.13 6.09 11.60
C ASP A 71 -1.07 7.34 10.72
N THR A 72 -0.46 7.21 9.53
CA THR A 72 -0.38 8.31 8.56
C THR A 72 -1.76 8.68 8.02
N VAL A 73 -2.62 7.69 7.75
CA VAL A 73 -4.03 7.94 7.38
C VAL A 73 -4.77 8.67 8.49
N GLU A 74 -4.61 8.26 9.75
CA GLU A 74 -5.25 8.94 10.89
C GLU A 74 -4.70 10.36 11.09
N TYR A 75 -3.38 10.55 10.97
CA TYR A 75 -2.75 11.86 11.01
C TYR A 75 -3.33 12.82 9.98
N LEU A 76 -3.52 12.37 8.73
CA LEU A 76 -4.12 13.17 7.67
C LEU A 76 -5.51 13.72 8.05
N THR A 77 -6.31 12.97 8.81
CA THR A 77 -7.64 13.43 9.26
C THR A 77 -7.59 14.61 10.23
N SER A 78 -6.44 14.84 10.88
CA SER A 78 -6.23 15.98 11.77
C SER A 78 -5.87 17.27 11.04
N LEU A 79 -5.54 17.20 9.75
CA LEU A 79 -5.06 18.34 8.97
C LEU A 79 -6.25 19.10 8.38
N PRO A 80 -6.43 20.40 8.69
CA PRO A 80 -7.63 21.14 8.27
C PRO A 80 -7.73 21.34 6.75
N PHE A 81 -6.62 21.17 6.03
CA PHE A 81 -6.56 21.29 4.57
C PHE A 81 -6.70 19.95 3.84
N VAL A 82 -7.01 18.87 4.55
CA VAL A 82 -7.26 17.53 3.99
C VAL A 82 -8.75 17.21 4.09
N ASP A 83 -9.32 16.70 3.00
CA ASP A 83 -10.65 16.13 2.98
C ASP A 83 -10.59 14.69 3.51
N ALA A 84 -11.02 14.50 4.77
CA ALA A 84 -10.98 13.21 5.45
C ALA A 84 -11.87 12.14 4.80
N ASP A 85 -12.85 12.53 3.97
CA ASP A 85 -13.70 11.61 3.22
C ASP A 85 -13.10 11.24 1.86
N ARG A 86 -11.90 11.72 1.53
CA ARG A 86 -11.23 11.49 0.24
C ARG A 86 -9.76 11.10 0.41
N ILE A 87 -9.50 10.13 1.27
CA ILE A 87 -8.17 9.55 1.48
C ILE A 87 -8.01 8.28 0.64
N GLY A 88 -7.00 8.29 -0.23
CA GLY A 88 -6.50 7.12 -0.95
C GLY A 88 -5.18 6.63 -0.39
N VAL A 89 -4.87 5.36 -0.62
CA VAL A 89 -3.58 4.76 -0.25
C VAL A 89 -2.96 4.07 -1.45
N SER A 90 -1.65 4.19 -1.59
CA SER A 90 -0.89 3.53 -2.62
C SER A 90 0.44 3.04 -2.05
N GLY A 91 1.06 2.08 -2.71
CA GLY A 91 2.28 1.49 -2.19
C GLY A 91 2.93 0.54 -3.16
N HIS A 92 4.26 0.49 -3.08
CA HIS A 92 5.09 -0.40 -3.88
C HIS A 92 5.53 -1.64 -3.10
N SER A 93 5.32 -2.83 -3.67
CA SER A 93 5.86 -4.09 -3.16
C SER A 93 5.52 -4.36 -1.68
N ARG A 94 6.43 -4.10 -0.73
CA ARG A 94 6.15 -4.25 0.70
C ARG A 94 5.17 -3.17 1.19
N GLY A 95 5.25 -1.95 0.67
CA GLY A 95 4.22 -0.95 0.84
C GLY A 95 3.02 -1.39 0.01
N GLY A 96 1.93 -1.84 0.58
CA GLY A 96 0.99 -2.70 -0.14
C GLY A 96 0.63 -3.85 0.75
N ASN A 97 1.63 -4.60 1.23
CA ASN A 97 1.41 -5.42 2.43
C ASN A 97 0.93 -4.53 3.58
N THR A 98 1.53 -3.35 3.69
CA THR A 98 1.09 -2.27 4.59
C THR A 98 -0.36 -1.85 4.31
N ILE A 99 -0.76 -1.71 3.03
CA ILE A 99 -2.14 -1.36 2.66
C ILE A 99 -3.10 -2.46 3.12
N HIS A 100 -2.79 -3.72 2.84
CA HIS A 100 -3.59 -4.86 3.28
C HIS A 100 -3.79 -4.84 4.79
N GLU A 101 -2.69 -4.73 5.55
CA GLU A 101 -2.71 -4.61 7.02
C GLU A 101 -3.59 -3.44 7.47
N SER A 102 -3.46 -2.26 6.86
CA SER A 102 -4.27 -1.08 7.18
C SER A 102 -5.74 -1.22 6.80
N ILE A 103 -6.08 -1.87 5.69
CA ILE A 103 -7.48 -2.10 5.28
C ILE A 103 -8.19 -3.00 6.30
N LEU A 104 -7.50 -4.02 6.84
CA LEU A 104 -8.06 -4.87 7.90
C LEU A 104 -8.34 -4.09 9.18
N ILE A 105 -7.51 -3.09 9.52
CA ILE A 105 -7.73 -2.20 10.66
C ILE A 105 -8.90 -1.24 10.36
N ASP A 106 -8.88 -0.59 9.20
CA ASP A 106 -9.89 0.38 8.76
C ASP A 106 -11.29 -0.25 8.67
N ASN A 107 -11.36 -1.52 8.28
CA ASN A 107 -12.58 -2.31 8.25
C ASN A 107 -13.26 -2.51 9.61
N LYS A 108 -12.54 -2.32 10.71
CA LYS A 108 -13.10 -2.37 12.08
C LYS A 108 -13.80 -1.06 12.46
N ARG A 109 -13.58 0.03 11.72
CA ARG A 109 -14.28 1.30 11.95
C ARG A 109 -15.73 1.20 11.45
N GLN A 110 -16.64 1.87 12.15
CA GLN A 110 -18.00 2.11 11.65
C GLN A 110 -17.97 2.94 10.35
N HIS A 111 -17.05 3.91 10.28
CA HIS A 111 -16.81 4.77 9.12
C HIS A 111 -15.35 4.65 8.68
N PRO A 112 -15.04 3.76 7.72
CA PRO A 112 -13.69 3.59 7.22
C PRO A 112 -13.15 4.86 6.55
N LEU A 113 -11.88 5.16 6.79
CA LEU A 113 -11.18 6.36 6.31
C LEU A 113 -10.62 6.17 4.89
N ILE A 114 -10.14 4.98 4.56
CA ILE A 114 -9.52 4.69 3.25
C ILE A 114 -10.63 4.46 2.23
N LYS A 115 -10.65 5.23 1.14
CA LYS A 115 -11.69 5.14 0.10
C LYS A 115 -11.22 4.46 -1.18
N THR A 116 -9.94 4.58 -1.51
CA THR A 116 -9.36 4.02 -2.73
C THR A 116 -7.99 3.43 -2.47
N VAL A 117 -7.65 2.38 -3.21
CA VAL A 117 -6.36 1.71 -3.18
C VAL A 117 -5.77 1.70 -4.58
N LEU A 118 -4.48 2.01 -4.69
CA LEU A 118 -3.68 1.77 -5.88
C LEU A 118 -2.43 0.95 -5.50
N ASP A 119 -2.46 -0.36 -5.71
CA ASP A 119 -1.28 -1.20 -5.53
C ASP A 119 -0.28 -0.97 -6.69
N VAL A 120 1.01 -0.84 -6.40
CA VAL A 120 2.08 -0.62 -7.38
C VAL A 120 3.05 -1.80 -7.36
N SER A 121 3.22 -2.47 -8.50
CA SER A 121 4.03 -3.70 -8.63
C SER A 121 3.67 -4.76 -7.59
N ARG A 122 2.37 -4.86 -7.29
CA ARG A 122 1.78 -5.78 -6.33
C ARG A 122 0.37 -6.15 -6.76
N ASP A 123 0.04 -7.42 -6.63
CA ASP A 123 -1.32 -7.88 -6.88
C ASP A 123 -2.21 -7.68 -5.64
N PRO A 124 -3.46 -7.24 -5.81
CA PRO A 124 -4.43 -7.18 -4.74
C PRO A 124 -4.77 -8.60 -4.30
N VAL A 125 -4.80 -8.83 -2.99
CA VAL A 125 -4.99 -10.17 -2.42
C VAL A 125 -6.48 -10.45 -2.24
N TYR A 126 -6.90 -11.71 -2.35
CA TYR A 126 -8.26 -12.16 -2.03
C TYR A 126 -8.20 -13.51 -1.26
N LYS A 127 -8.30 -13.50 0.08
CA LYS A 127 -8.07 -14.69 0.96
C LYS A 127 -9.23 -15.01 1.91
N ASP A 128 -9.49 -16.30 2.12
CA ASP A 128 -10.45 -16.91 3.08
C ASP A 128 -10.62 -16.21 4.45
N ASN A 129 -9.53 -15.84 5.13
CA ASN A 129 -9.57 -15.49 6.55
C ASN A 129 -9.16 -14.02 6.80
N GLU A 130 -9.99 -13.29 7.55
CA GLU A 130 -9.79 -11.91 8.01
C GLU A 130 -8.46 -11.68 8.76
N THR A 131 -7.81 -12.74 9.24
CA THR A 131 -6.59 -12.69 10.08
C THR A 131 -5.31 -13.12 9.37
N ALA A 132 -5.35 -13.40 8.06
CA ALA A 132 -4.14 -13.76 7.32
C ALA A 132 -3.22 -12.54 7.16
N ALA A 133 -2.28 -12.36 8.11
CA ALA A 133 -1.20 -11.40 8.01
C ALA A 133 -0.38 -11.66 6.74
N PHE A 134 -0.11 -10.62 5.96
CA PHE A 134 0.80 -10.71 4.82
C PHE A 134 2.14 -10.08 5.19
N GLY A 135 2.99 -10.89 5.80
CA GLY A 135 4.43 -10.67 5.83
C GLY A 135 5.08 -11.90 5.21
N TYR A 136 6.12 -11.72 4.41
CA TYR A 136 7.05 -12.82 4.22
C TYR A 136 7.66 -13.11 5.59
N ILE A 137 7.21 -14.19 6.23
CA ILE A 137 7.88 -14.76 7.39
C ILE A 137 8.72 -15.90 6.81
N PRO A 138 10.05 -15.81 6.87
CA PRO A 138 10.92 -16.89 6.41
C PRO A 138 10.46 -18.24 6.96
N GLY A 139 10.20 -19.20 6.08
CA GLY A 139 9.74 -20.56 6.45
C GLY A 139 8.25 -20.72 6.78
N LYS A 140 7.44 -19.66 6.74
CA LYS A 140 5.96 -19.75 6.94
C LYS A 140 5.12 -19.24 5.78
N THR A 141 5.67 -18.43 4.87
CA THR A 141 4.91 -17.83 3.76
C THR A 141 5.36 -18.43 2.42
N ASN A 142 4.47 -19.18 1.75
CA ASN A 142 4.72 -19.68 0.40
C ASN A 142 4.13 -18.72 -0.65
N VAL A 143 4.86 -18.49 -1.74
CA VAL A 143 4.63 -17.47 -2.79
C VAL A 143 3.34 -17.62 -3.63
N VAL A 144 2.45 -18.57 -3.35
CA VAL A 144 1.27 -18.92 -4.19
C VAL A 144 -0.06 -18.34 -3.65
N GLU A 145 -0.02 -17.45 -2.66
CA GLU A 145 -1.19 -17.11 -1.84
C GLU A 145 -1.97 -15.84 -2.23
N ALA A 146 -1.80 -15.29 -3.44
CA ALA A 146 -2.48 -14.06 -3.85
C ALA A 146 -4.01 -14.22 -3.97
N ALA A 147 -4.50 -15.44 -4.20
CA ALA A 147 -5.94 -15.71 -4.29
C ALA A 147 -6.29 -17.12 -3.78
N LYS A 148 -6.74 -17.23 -2.52
CA LYS A 148 -7.22 -18.51 -1.96
C LYS A 148 -8.71 -18.41 -1.64
N LYS A 149 -9.50 -19.24 -2.32
CA LYS A 149 -10.93 -19.42 -2.05
C LYS A 149 -11.14 -19.84 -0.59
N ASN A 150 -12.22 -19.37 0.00
CA ASN A 150 -12.62 -19.72 1.34
C ASN A 150 -13.04 -21.19 1.47
N THR A 151 -13.29 -21.64 2.69
CA THR A 151 -13.82 -23.01 2.96
C THR A 151 -15.08 -23.36 2.15
N ASN A 152 -15.82 -22.34 1.68
CA ASN A 152 -16.99 -22.46 0.82
C ASN A 152 -16.70 -22.26 -0.68
N GLY A 153 -15.43 -22.21 -1.10
CA GLY A 153 -15.02 -22.05 -2.49
C GLY A 153 -15.14 -20.63 -3.08
N LYS A 154 -15.37 -19.60 -2.26
CA LYS A 154 -15.56 -18.19 -2.69
C LYS A 154 -14.34 -17.32 -2.37
N TYR A 155 -14.05 -16.33 -3.20
CA TYR A 155 -13.05 -15.30 -2.86
C TYR A 155 -13.60 -14.35 -1.80
N PHE A 156 -12.75 -13.93 -0.88
CA PHE A 156 -13.07 -12.91 0.11
C PHE A 156 -12.52 -11.56 -0.34
N ASN A 157 -13.40 -10.57 -0.46
CA ASN A 157 -13.02 -9.21 -0.78
C ASN A 157 -12.84 -8.39 0.51
N TYR A 158 -11.59 -8.28 1.00
CA TYR A 158 -11.30 -7.44 2.18
C TYR A 158 -11.34 -5.94 1.87
N TYR A 159 -11.32 -5.53 0.61
CA TYR A 159 -11.42 -4.12 0.23
C TYR A 159 -12.84 -3.56 0.38
N ARG A 160 -13.86 -4.43 0.53
CA ARG A 160 -15.29 -4.05 0.60
C ARG A 160 -15.67 -3.20 -0.63
N GLU A 161 -16.39 -2.10 -0.43
CA GLU A 161 -16.87 -1.19 -1.49
C GLU A 161 -15.79 -0.24 -2.05
N ARG A 162 -14.52 -0.39 -1.65
CA ARG A 162 -13.45 0.51 -2.11
C ARG A 162 -13.10 0.26 -3.57
N THR A 163 -12.74 1.32 -4.28
CA THR A 163 -12.14 1.19 -5.61
C THR A 163 -10.68 0.76 -5.47
N VAL A 164 -10.29 -0.29 -6.21
CA VAL A 164 -8.93 -0.84 -6.18
C VAL A 164 -8.37 -0.85 -7.59
N GLY A 165 -7.26 -0.16 -7.78
CA GLY A 165 -6.46 -0.18 -9.01
C GLY A 165 -5.13 -0.88 -8.79
N VAL A 166 -4.53 -1.34 -9.89
CA VAL A 166 -3.22 -1.99 -9.89
C VAL A 166 -2.36 -1.38 -11.00
N LEU A 167 -1.20 -0.86 -10.63
CA LEU A 167 -0.14 -0.54 -11.57
C LEU A 167 0.78 -1.76 -11.68
N ALA A 168 0.67 -2.51 -12.78
CA ALA A 168 1.48 -3.69 -12.99
C ALA A 168 2.98 -3.35 -13.03
N GLY A 169 3.79 -4.15 -12.33
CA GLY A 169 5.25 -3.98 -12.21
C GLY A 169 6.03 -4.44 -13.44
N LYS A 170 5.53 -4.15 -14.65
CA LYS A 170 6.08 -4.59 -15.93
C LYS A 170 7.59 -4.32 -16.07
N TYR A 171 8.03 -3.18 -15.53
CA TYR A 171 9.43 -2.74 -15.54
C TYR A 171 9.93 -2.44 -14.12
N ASP A 172 9.42 -3.17 -13.13
CA ASP A 172 9.75 -2.93 -11.73
C ASP A 172 11.22 -3.26 -11.40
N ASP A 173 11.75 -2.67 -10.33
CA ASP A 173 13.13 -2.84 -9.84
C ASP A 173 13.47 -4.32 -9.51
N TYR A 174 12.44 -5.18 -9.40
CA TYR A 174 12.56 -6.63 -9.16
C TYR A 174 12.26 -7.49 -10.39
N SER A 175 12.25 -6.92 -11.60
CA SER A 175 11.99 -7.65 -12.86
C SER A 175 12.86 -8.90 -12.96
N PHE A 176 12.26 -10.05 -12.65
CA PHE A 176 12.90 -11.34 -12.83
C PHE A 176 13.11 -11.58 -14.32
N LYS A 177 14.14 -12.34 -14.69
CA LYS A 177 14.26 -12.80 -16.07
C LYS A 177 13.45 -14.07 -16.21
N GLU A 178 12.63 -14.19 -17.25
CA GLU A 178 11.97 -15.45 -17.56
C GLU A 178 12.88 -16.31 -18.46
N LYS A 179 12.86 -17.61 -18.26
CA LYS A 179 13.48 -18.54 -19.20
C LYS A 179 12.43 -18.90 -20.24
N ASP A 180 12.69 -18.52 -21.49
CA ASP A 180 11.90 -18.98 -22.63
C ASP A 180 11.91 -20.51 -22.63
N THR A 181 10.74 -21.13 -22.49
CA THR A 181 10.60 -22.57 -22.37
C THR A 181 10.91 -23.31 -23.68
N SER A 182 10.84 -22.61 -24.81
CA SER A 182 11.12 -23.17 -26.15
C SER A 182 12.59 -23.04 -26.54
N THR A 183 13.25 -21.93 -26.18
CA THR A 183 14.64 -21.66 -26.60
C THR A 183 15.65 -21.81 -25.46
N GLY A 184 15.20 -21.90 -24.22
CA GLY A 184 16.03 -21.91 -23.02
C GLY A 184 16.74 -20.58 -22.74
N LYS A 185 16.56 -19.56 -23.57
CA LYS A 185 17.19 -18.25 -23.39
C LYS A 185 16.51 -17.48 -22.28
N ILE A 186 17.33 -16.74 -21.55
CA ILE A 186 16.87 -15.84 -20.51
C ILE A 186 16.44 -14.52 -21.17
N LYS A 187 15.18 -14.14 -20.99
CA LYS A 187 14.60 -12.89 -21.50
C LYS A 187 14.16 -11.99 -20.34
N PRO A 188 14.13 -10.66 -20.52
CA PRO A 188 13.41 -9.79 -19.59
C PRO A 188 11.97 -10.32 -19.45
N ASN A 189 11.46 -10.48 -18.23
CA ASN A 189 10.06 -10.80 -18.01
C ASN A 189 9.23 -9.63 -18.57
N PRO A 190 8.30 -9.87 -19.51
CA PRO A 190 7.58 -8.82 -20.19
C PRO A 190 6.69 -7.99 -19.29
#